data_AF-A0AAP7ISB9-F1
#
_entry.id   AF-A0AAP7ISB9-F1
#
_cell.length_a   1.000
_cell.length_b   1.000
_cell.length_c   1.000
_cell.angle_alpha   90.00
_cell.angle_beta   90.00
_cell.angle_gamma   90.00
#
_symmetry.space_group_name_H-M   'P 1'
#
loop_
_entity.id
_entity.type
_entity.pdbx_description
1 polymer ?
#
loop_
_entity_poly.entity_id
_entity_poly.type
_entity_poly.pdbx_seq_one_letter_code
_entity_poly.pdbx_strand_id
1 'polypeptide(L)'
;MNRVAENSKSTDEIYVTGDVTVGEKGDVKAGIYDLEITGGSGNITGDRKKVDLLFINWVAGAPGSSSDFPSKIRLILFDGDILHFSNISKIKFNAVPTKVQTSNELGIGEYIVGRDIKPGTYKLSTNMNMDPQFDNLGWEVRIYNDLTRSTKEQRLAPGNLDVAVKLEEGEIISTSFDNTDHDISSDEARLIFTELN
;
A
#
# COMPACT_ATOMS: atom_id res chain seq x y z
N MET A 1 -15.67 -4.76 -4.82
CA MET A 1 -14.49 -3.87 -4.80
C MET A 1 -13.78 -3.76 -6.16
N ASN A 2 -13.76 -4.78 -7.02
CA ASN A 2 -13.13 -4.72 -8.37
C ASN A 2 -13.60 -3.56 -9.29
N ARG A 3 -14.81 -3.03 -9.11
CA ARG A 3 -15.32 -1.91 -9.92
C ARG A 3 -14.64 -0.56 -9.61
N VAL A 4 -13.93 -0.43 -8.49
CA VAL A 4 -13.22 0.81 -8.15
C VAL A 4 -12.14 1.11 -9.20
N ALA A 5 -11.46 0.08 -9.72
CA ALA A 5 -10.45 0.23 -10.78
C ALA A 5 -11.04 0.71 -12.13
N GLU A 6 -12.34 0.55 -12.38
CA GLU A 6 -12.99 1.00 -13.63
C GLU A 6 -13.01 2.52 -13.74
N ASN A 7 -12.94 3.22 -12.59
CA ASN A 7 -13.00 4.67 -12.51
C ASN A 7 -11.60 5.33 -12.46
N SER A 8 -10.53 4.52 -12.34
CA SER A 8 -9.17 5.02 -12.24
C SER A 8 -8.80 5.85 -13.47
N LYS A 9 -8.31 7.06 -13.23
CA LYS A 9 -7.74 7.93 -14.27
C LYS A 9 -6.44 8.55 -13.76
N SER A 10 -5.34 8.31 -14.47
CA SER A 10 -4.04 8.90 -14.10
C SER A 10 -4.11 10.42 -14.12
N THR A 11 -3.32 11.03 -13.24
CA THR A 11 -3.16 12.48 -13.19
C THR A 11 -1.88 12.88 -13.92
N ASP A 12 -1.80 14.15 -14.30
CA ASP A 12 -0.51 14.81 -14.47
C ASP A 12 0.18 14.96 -13.10
N GLU A 13 1.42 15.46 -13.08
CA GLU A 13 2.09 15.81 -11.83
C GLU A 13 1.30 16.89 -11.08
N ILE A 14 1.07 16.67 -9.79
CA ILE A 14 0.39 17.59 -8.89
C ILE A 14 1.43 18.21 -7.97
N TYR A 15 1.44 19.55 -7.91
CA TYR A 15 2.15 20.27 -6.86
C TYR A 15 1.29 20.29 -5.60
N VAL A 16 1.79 19.68 -4.54
CA VAL A 16 1.06 19.55 -3.29
C VAL A 16 1.15 20.87 -2.52
N THR A 17 0.04 21.60 -2.50
CA THR A 17 -0.09 22.91 -1.83
C THR A 17 -1.14 22.90 -0.70
N GLY A 18 -1.77 21.75 -0.50
CA GLY A 18 -2.81 21.48 0.50
C GLY A 18 -3.29 20.04 0.39
N ASP A 19 -4.47 19.78 0.93
CA ASP A 19 -5.09 18.46 0.87
C ASP A 19 -5.43 18.07 -0.57
N VAL A 20 -5.34 16.77 -0.86
CA VAL A 20 -5.74 16.17 -2.13
C VAL A 20 -7.06 15.45 -1.94
N THR A 21 -8.07 15.89 -2.67
CA THR A 21 -9.44 15.38 -2.54
C THR A 21 -9.77 14.33 -3.59
N VAL A 22 -10.45 13.27 -3.17
CA VAL A 22 -10.84 12.16 -4.06
C VAL A 22 -12.30 12.28 -4.48
N GLY A 23 -12.57 12.33 -5.79
CA GLY A 23 -13.92 12.29 -6.34
C GLY A 23 -14.01 12.84 -7.76
N GLU A 24 -15.22 12.84 -8.34
CA GLU A 24 -15.43 13.30 -9.72
C GLU A 24 -15.01 14.76 -9.98
N LYS A 25 -15.05 15.59 -8.94
CA LYS A 25 -14.60 17.00 -8.98
C LYS A 25 -13.35 17.25 -8.12
N GLY A 26 -12.75 16.19 -7.58
CA GLY A 26 -11.54 16.28 -6.77
C GLY A 26 -10.29 16.34 -7.64
N ASP A 27 -9.14 16.41 -6.98
CA ASP A 27 -7.81 16.41 -7.60
C ASP A 27 -7.49 15.07 -8.27
N VAL A 28 -8.06 13.99 -7.73
CA VAL A 28 -7.97 12.63 -8.28
C VAL A 28 -9.33 11.95 -8.21
N LYS A 29 -9.64 11.08 -9.18
CA LYS A 29 -10.86 10.27 -9.13
C LYS A 29 -10.72 9.13 -8.11
N ALA A 30 -11.85 8.59 -7.66
CA ALA A 30 -11.84 7.33 -6.94
C ALA A 30 -11.31 6.21 -7.86
N GLY A 31 -10.47 5.33 -7.34
CA GLY A 31 -9.74 4.37 -8.17
C GLY A 31 -8.66 3.62 -7.42
N ILE A 32 -7.96 2.75 -8.14
CA ILE A 32 -6.73 2.09 -7.70
C ILE A 32 -5.56 2.72 -8.44
N TYR A 33 -4.56 3.15 -7.68
CA TYR A 33 -3.44 3.93 -8.17
C TYR A 33 -2.12 3.41 -7.62
N ASP A 34 -1.09 3.45 -8.44
CA ASP A 34 0.28 3.51 -7.95
C ASP A 34 0.61 5.02 -7.77
N LEU A 35 0.54 5.49 -6.52
CA LEU A 35 0.96 6.83 -6.14
C LEU A 35 2.48 6.91 -6.23
N GLU A 36 2.97 7.84 -7.03
CA GLU A 36 4.38 8.12 -7.23
C GLU A 36 4.74 9.44 -6.57
N ILE A 37 5.79 9.44 -5.74
CA ILE A 37 6.35 10.65 -5.12
C ILE A 37 7.45 11.16 -6.02
N THR A 38 7.27 12.36 -6.57
CA THR A 38 8.21 12.96 -7.53
C THR A 38 8.95 14.18 -6.95
N GLY A 39 8.61 14.60 -5.73
CA GLY A 39 9.33 15.65 -5.03
C GLY A 39 9.10 15.65 -3.52
N GLY A 40 10.18 15.79 -2.75
CA GLY A 40 10.15 15.77 -1.29
C GLY A 40 10.13 14.37 -0.69
N SER A 41 9.96 14.31 0.62
CA SER A 41 9.90 13.08 1.41
C SER A 41 9.24 13.35 2.76
N GLY A 42 8.31 12.48 3.18
CA GLY A 42 7.60 12.64 4.44
C GLY A 42 6.35 11.78 4.51
N ASN A 43 5.37 12.25 5.29
CA ASN A 43 4.19 11.46 5.64
C ASN A 43 3.04 11.66 4.65
N ILE A 44 2.31 10.59 4.40
CA ILE A 44 1.05 10.54 3.68
C ILE A 44 0.02 10.00 4.65
N THR A 45 -0.94 10.83 5.05
CA THR A 45 -2.07 10.42 5.88
C THR A 45 -3.38 10.69 5.17
N GLY A 46 -4.51 10.20 5.67
CA GLY A 46 -5.77 10.51 5.03
C GLY A 46 -7.00 10.05 5.79
N ASP A 47 -8.10 10.73 5.51
CA ASP A 47 -9.42 10.47 6.05
C ASP A 47 -10.23 9.64 5.07
N ARG A 48 -10.70 8.48 5.52
CA ARG A 48 -11.63 7.65 4.74
C ARG A 48 -13.06 8.11 4.99
N LYS A 49 -13.85 8.32 3.93
CA LYS A 49 -15.28 8.62 4.09
C LYS A 49 -16.15 7.39 4.29
N LYS A 50 -15.73 6.25 3.73
CA LYS A 50 -16.58 5.04 3.61
C LYS A 50 -16.13 3.86 4.46
N VAL A 51 -14.86 3.83 4.87
CA VAL A 51 -14.25 2.65 5.48
C VAL A 51 -13.26 3.07 6.57
N ASP A 52 -13.77 3.37 7.75
CA ASP A 52 -12.99 3.96 8.85
C ASP A 52 -11.89 3.02 9.40
N LEU A 53 -11.98 1.72 9.14
CA LEU A 53 -11.00 0.71 9.59
C LEU A 53 -9.80 0.53 8.66
N LEU A 54 -9.87 1.05 7.43
CA LEU A 54 -8.74 1.16 6.51
C LEU A 54 -8.09 2.52 6.75
N PHE A 55 -6.84 2.55 7.22
CA PHE A 55 -6.13 3.82 7.39
C PHE A 55 -5.22 4.10 6.20
N ILE A 56 -5.00 5.40 5.95
CA ILE A 56 -3.98 5.91 5.03
C ILE A 56 -2.89 6.46 5.94
N ASN A 57 -1.76 5.77 6.02
CA ASN A 57 -0.62 6.20 6.82
C ASN A 57 0.66 5.56 6.28
N TRP A 58 1.45 6.33 5.55
CA TRP A 58 2.69 5.89 4.95
C TRP A 58 3.77 6.96 5.08
N VAL A 59 5.02 6.53 5.05
CA VAL A 59 6.17 7.39 4.82
C VAL A 59 6.70 7.09 3.43
N ALA A 60 6.98 8.14 2.65
CA ALA A 60 7.37 8.01 1.26
C ALA A 60 8.34 9.13 0.84
N GLY A 61 9.11 8.91 -0.22
CA GLY A 61 10.09 9.88 -0.70
C GLY A 61 10.40 9.75 -2.18
N ALA A 62 10.68 10.87 -2.83
CA ALA A 62 11.10 10.86 -4.24
C ALA A 62 12.46 10.15 -4.42
N PRO A 63 12.74 9.54 -5.59
CA PRO A 63 14.04 8.95 -5.84
C PRO A 63 15.18 9.95 -5.64
N GLY A 64 16.21 9.55 -4.90
CA GLY A 64 17.35 10.41 -4.56
C GLY A 64 17.07 11.43 -3.45
N SER A 65 15.89 11.41 -2.82
CA SER A 65 15.71 12.00 -1.50
C SER A 65 16.55 11.24 -0.47
N SER A 66 16.86 11.87 0.67
CA SER A 66 17.81 11.36 1.67
C SER A 66 17.31 10.16 2.48
N SER A 67 16.31 9.42 1.99
CA SER A 67 15.62 8.35 2.68
C SER A 67 15.44 7.15 1.77
N ASP A 68 15.54 5.96 2.33
CA ASP A 68 15.23 4.65 1.75
C ASP A 68 13.72 4.36 1.68
N PHE A 69 12.88 5.37 1.90
CA PHE A 69 11.42 5.28 1.81
C PHE A 69 10.95 4.93 0.39
N PRO A 70 9.80 4.25 0.25
CA PRO A 70 9.25 3.96 -1.06
C PRO A 70 8.92 5.24 -1.81
N SER A 71 9.24 5.28 -3.10
CA SER A 71 8.78 6.32 -4.01
C SER A 71 7.43 5.97 -4.63
N LYS A 72 7.02 4.71 -4.54
CA LYS A 72 5.75 4.22 -5.08
C LYS A 72 4.94 3.43 -4.05
N ILE A 73 3.68 3.80 -3.89
CA ILE A 73 2.75 3.13 -2.98
C ILE A 73 1.45 2.85 -3.72
N ARG A 74 0.96 1.60 -3.67
CA ARG A 74 -0.37 1.30 -4.21
C ARG A 74 -1.45 1.79 -3.25
N LEU A 75 -2.42 2.55 -3.74
CA LEU A 75 -3.55 3.05 -2.99
C LEU A 75 -4.87 2.66 -3.65
N ILE A 76 -5.85 2.28 -2.83
CA ILE A 76 -7.26 2.17 -3.22
C ILE A 76 -7.96 3.38 -2.65
N LEU A 77 -8.40 4.31 -3.49
CA LEU A 77 -9.03 5.57 -3.10
C LEU A 77 -10.54 5.51 -3.33
N PHE A 78 -11.31 5.88 -2.32
CA PHE A 78 -12.76 5.93 -2.39
C PHE A 78 -13.25 7.37 -2.57
N ASP A 79 -14.41 7.51 -3.21
CA ASP A 79 -15.05 8.82 -3.38
C ASP A 79 -15.31 9.49 -2.02
N GLY A 80 -14.77 10.70 -1.88
CA GLY A 80 -14.80 11.52 -0.68
C GLY A 80 -13.64 11.32 0.29
N ASP A 81 -12.67 10.47 -0.02
CA ASP A 81 -11.42 10.40 0.75
C ASP A 81 -10.63 11.71 0.62
N ILE A 82 -9.85 12.04 1.64
CA ILE A 82 -8.95 13.21 1.66
C ILE A 82 -7.56 12.72 2.03
N LEU A 83 -6.56 13.10 1.25
CA LEU A 83 -5.16 12.80 1.51
C LEU A 83 -4.43 14.05 2.00
N HIS A 84 -3.63 13.88 3.03
CA HIS A 84 -2.77 14.90 3.60
C HIS A 84 -1.32 14.50 3.38
N PHE A 85 -0.50 15.48 3.05
CA PHE A 85 0.91 15.29 2.75
C PHE A 85 1.74 16.26 3.58
N SER A 86 2.77 15.74 4.22
CA SER A 86 3.76 16.54 4.95
C SER A 86 5.13 16.36 4.31
N ASN A 87 5.80 17.46 3.98
CA ASN A 87 7.14 17.48 3.36
C ASN A 87 7.27 16.78 1.99
N ILE A 88 6.15 16.40 1.38
CA ILE A 88 6.04 15.94 0.00
C ILE A 88 5.48 17.11 -0.82
N SER A 89 6.22 17.52 -1.86
CA SER A 89 5.89 18.70 -2.66
C SER A 89 5.29 18.35 -4.02
N LYS A 90 5.53 17.14 -4.52
CA LYS A 90 5.03 16.69 -5.82
C LYS A 90 4.67 15.22 -5.81
N ILE A 91 3.54 14.92 -6.44
CA ILE A 91 3.01 13.56 -6.57
C ILE A 91 2.42 13.33 -7.95
N LYS A 92 2.25 12.06 -8.29
CA LYS A 92 1.49 11.65 -9.47
C LYS A 92 0.71 10.37 -9.19
N PHE A 93 -0.57 10.35 -9.53
CA PHE A 93 -1.38 9.14 -9.45
C PHE A 93 -1.35 8.42 -10.80
N ASN A 94 -0.76 7.23 -10.84
CA ASN A 94 -0.76 6.39 -12.02
C ASN A 94 -1.87 5.33 -11.88
N ALA A 95 -2.90 5.39 -12.74
CA ALA A 95 -4.01 4.46 -12.69
C ALA A 95 -3.56 3.01 -12.94
N VAL A 96 -3.93 2.12 -12.03
CA VAL A 96 -3.72 0.68 -12.20
C VAL A 96 -4.79 0.13 -13.16
N PRO A 97 -4.43 -0.68 -14.17
CA PRO A 97 -5.40 -1.26 -15.09
C PRO A 97 -6.50 -2.08 -14.39
N THR A 98 -7.68 -2.14 -15.00
CA THR A 98 -8.82 -2.93 -14.48
C THR A 98 -8.50 -4.43 -14.39
N LYS A 99 -7.76 -4.94 -15.38
CA LYS A 99 -7.22 -6.30 -15.38
C LYS A 99 -5.74 -6.25 -15.04
N VAL A 100 -5.38 -6.84 -13.92
CA VAL A 100 -3.99 -7.07 -13.51
C VAL A 100 -3.70 -8.55 -13.51
N GLN A 101 -2.44 -8.90 -13.72
CA GLN A 101 -1.99 -10.26 -13.46
C GLN A 101 -1.93 -10.47 -11.95
N THR A 102 -2.58 -11.53 -11.48
CA THR A 102 -2.51 -11.95 -10.08
C THR A 102 -1.08 -12.35 -9.73
N SER A 103 -0.61 -11.95 -8.56
CA SER A 103 0.75 -12.16 -8.06
C SER A 103 0.72 -12.74 -6.65
N ASN A 104 1.72 -13.55 -6.32
CA ASN A 104 2.02 -14.00 -4.96
C ASN A 104 3.10 -13.13 -4.30
N GLU A 105 3.48 -12.04 -4.95
CA GLU A 105 4.43 -11.06 -4.44
C GLU A 105 3.78 -9.69 -4.46
N LEU A 106 3.67 -9.06 -3.30
CA LEU A 106 3.09 -7.74 -3.12
C LEU A 106 4.17 -6.76 -2.64
N GLY A 107 4.10 -5.52 -3.12
CA GLY A 107 4.94 -4.43 -2.64
C GLY A 107 4.30 -3.72 -1.44
N ILE A 108 4.65 -2.45 -1.23
CA ILE A 108 4.05 -1.58 -0.23
C ILE A 108 2.76 -0.94 -0.78
N GLY A 109 1.68 -0.99 -0.02
CA GLY A 109 0.41 -0.38 -0.37
C GLY A 109 -0.80 -1.30 -0.17
N GLU A 110 -1.86 -1.06 -0.93
CA GLU A 110 -3.17 -1.71 -0.78
C GLU A 110 -3.50 -2.62 -1.98
N TYR A 111 -4.01 -3.82 -1.70
CA TYR A 111 -4.27 -4.87 -2.70
C TYR A 111 -5.61 -5.55 -2.44
N ILE A 112 -6.26 -6.07 -3.49
CA ILE A 112 -7.56 -6.75 -3.38
C ILE A 112 -7.39 -8.25 -3.61
N VAL A 113 -7.83 -9.07 -2.66
CA VAL A 113 -7.89 -10.53 -2.80
C VAL A 113 -8.95 -10.90 -3.85
N GLY A 114 -8.60 -11.80 -4.77
CA GLY A 114 -9.38 -12.14 -5.97
C GLY A 114 -9.01 -11.34 -7.22
N ARG A 115 -8.24 -10.26 -7.06
CA ARG A 115 -7.73 -9.43 -8.16
C ARG A 115 -6.21 -9.44 -8.20
N ASP A 116 -5.59 -8.90 -7.17
CA ASP A 116 -4.14 -8.71 -7.07
C ASP A 116 -3.43 -9.99 -6.59
N ILE A 117 -4.07 -10.74 -5.69
CA ILE A 117 -3.63 -12.06 -5.18
C ILE A 117 -4.83 -13.01 -5.12
N LYS A 118 -4.65 -14.33 -5.26
CA LYS A 118 -5.75 -15.29 -5.13
C LYS A 118 -6.15 -15.48 -3.65
N PRO A 119 -7.41 -15.87 -3.37
CA PRO A 119 -7.78 -16.36 -2.05
C PRO A 119 -7.01 -17.65 -1.72
N GLY A 120 -6.67 -17.85 -0.45
CA GLY A 120 -5.88 -19.00 -0.02
C GLY A 120 -5.30 -18.84 1.37
N THR A 121 -4.57 -19.86 1.83
CA THR A 121 -3.77 -19.79 3.05
C THR A 121 -2.31 -19.73 2.64
N TYR A 122 -1.55 -18.80 3.21
CA TYR A 122 -0.20 -18.48 2.77
C TYR A 122 0.74 -18.37 3.96
N LYS A 123 1.97 -18.88 3.77
CA LYS A 123 3.12 -18.54 4.60
C LYS A 123 3.79 -17.30 4.03
N LEU A 124 4.13 -16.35 4.89
CA LEU A 124 4.80 -15.11 4.51
C LEU A 124 6.32 -15.26 4.54
N SER A 125 6.98 -14.61 3.60
CA SER A 125 8.43 -14.40 3.55
C SER A 125 8.72 -13.10 2.79
N THR A 126 9.98 -12.68 2.69
CA THR A 126 10.35 -11.47 1.94
C THR A 126 11.68 -11.65 1.22
N ASN A 127 11.89 -10.88 0.15
CA ASN A 127 13.18 -10.75 -0.52
C ASN A 127 14.13 -9.77 0.19
N MET A 128 13.66 -9.04 1.20
CA MET A 128 14.45 -8.05 1.93
C MET A 128 15.23 -8.69 3.07
N ASN A 129 16.42 -8.15 3.33
CA ASN A 129 17.11 -8.40 4.60
C ASN A 129 16.39 -7.60 5.69
N MET A 130 16.14 -8.22 6.83
CA MET A 130 15.64 -7.55 8.03
C MET A 130 16.70 -7.68 9.12
N ASP A 131 17.19 -6.55 9.62
CA ASP A 131 18.26 -6.54 10.62
C ASP A 131 17.78 -7.21 11.92
N PRO A 132 18.40 -8.33 12.34
CA PRO A 132 18.00 -9.06 13.54
C PRO A 132 18.15 -8.28 14.85
N GLN A 133 18.82 -7.12 14.85
CA GLN A 133 18.86 -6.20 16.01
C GLN A 133 17.51 -5.54 16.27
N PHE A 134 16.64 -5.44 15.27
CA PHE A 134 15.30 -4.85 15.38
C PHE A 134 14.24 -5.93 15.23
N ASP A 135 13.87 -6.57 16.33
CA ASP A 135 12.94 -7.70 16.36
C ASP A 135 11.52 -7.36 15.86
N ASN A 136 11.15 -6.07 15.91
CA ASN A 136 9.83 -5.53 15.61
C ASN A 136 9.74 -4.75 14.29
N LEU A 137 10.85 -4.53 13.58
CA LEU A 137 10.86 -3.84 12.29
C LEU A 137 10.82 -4.85 11.15
N GLY A 138 10.02 -4.57 10.13
CA GLY A 138 9.80 -5.46 9.00
C GLY A 138 8.47 -5.18 8.33
N TRP A 139 7.78 -6.23 7.90
CA TRP A 139 6.48 -6.10 7.25
C TRP A 139 5.34 -6.07 8.25
N GLU A 140 4.52 -5.04 8.16
CA GLU A 140 3.19 -5.01 8.74
C GLU A 140 2.13 -5.31 7.69
N VAL A 141 1.24 -6.24 7.99
CA VAL A 141 0.18 -6.71 7.11
C VAL A 141 -1.15 -6.57 7.82
N ARG A 142 -2.03 -5.76 7.24
CA ARG A 142 -3.39 -5.55 7.72
C ARG A 142 -4.38 -6.08 6.69
N ILE A 143 -5.29 -6.95 7.11
CA ILE A 143 -6.30 -7.57 6.24
C ILE A 143 -7.66 -7.09 6.72
N TYR A 144 -8.34 -6.33 5.87
CA TYR A 144 -9.66 -5.79 6.13
C TYR A 144 -10.73 -6.55 5.37
N ASN A 145 -11.78 -6.92 6.08
CA ASN A 145 -12.94 -7.60 5.53
C ASN A 145 -14.18 -6.70 5.66
N ASP A 146 -14.67 -6.18 4.53
CA ASP A 146 -15.77 -5.22 4.51
C ASP A 146 -17.12 -5.83 4.91
N LEU A 147 -17.32 -7.12 4.63
CA LEU A 147 -18.56 -7.83 4.96
C LEU A 147 -18.73 -7.99 6.46
N THR A 148 -17.64 -8.32 7.15
CA THR A 148 -17.64 -8.54 8.60
C THR A 148 -17.27 -7.29 9.40
N ARG A 149 -16.83 -6.22 8.73
CA ARG A 149 -16.31 -4.99 9.36
C ARG A 149 -15.20 -5.29 10.37
N SER A 150 -14.32 -6.21 10.02
CA SER A 150 -13.23 -6.66 10.89
C SER A 150 -11.87 -6.45 10.25
N THR A 151 -10.85 -6.44 11.09
CA THR A 151 -9.47 -6.31 10.65
C THR A 151 -8.60 -7.30 11.40
N LYS A 152 -7.69 -7.95 10.68
CA LYS A 152 -6.62 -8.76 11.25
C LYS A 152 -5.28 -8.11 10.92
N GLU A 153 -4.40 -8.06 11.90
CA GLU A 153 -3.01 -7.60 11.72
C GLU A 153 -2.05 -8.75 11.96
N GLN A 154 -0.97 -8.77 11.18
CA GLN A 154 0.15 -9.67 11.32
C GLN A 154 1.44 -8.90 11.05
N ARG A 155 2.53 -9.33 11.68
CA ARG A 155 3.86 -8.77 11.46
C ARG A 155 4.84 -9.87 11.14
N LEU A 156 5.52 -9.74 10.01
CA LEU A 156 6.68 -10.55 9.63
C LEU A 156 7.93 -9.70 9.89
N ALA A 157 8.69 -10.07 10.92
CA ALA A 157 9.89 -9.37 11.37
C ALA A 157 10.89 -10.38 11.94
N PRO A 158 12.15 -10.01 12.21
CA PRO A 158 13.15 -10.93 12.76
C PRO A 158 12.71 -11.64 14.05
N GLY A 159 11.91 -10.98 14.90
CA GLY A 159 11.35 -11.58 16.11
C GLY A 159 10.24 -12.62 15.85
N ASN A 160 9.65 -12.64 14.65
CA ASN A 160 8.63 -13.60 14.23
C ASN A 160 8.65 -13.82 12.71
N LEU A 161 9.41 -14.81 12.27
CA LEU A 161 9.52 -15.20 10.85
C LEU A 161 8.52 -16.29 10.42
N ASP A 162 7.79 -16.90 11.36
CA ASP A 162 6.85 -17.98 11.08
C ASP A 162 5.40 -17.47 11.09
N VAL A 163 5.07 -16.69 10.06
CA VAL A 163 3.79 -16.01 9.94
C VAL A 163 2.97 -16.62 8.80
N ALA A 164 1.71 -16.93 9.10
CA ALA A 164 0.75 -17.38 8.11
C ALA A 164 -0.54 -16.55 8.14
N VAL A 165 -1.10 -16.33 6.96
CA VAL A 165 -2.35 -15.60 6.76
C VAL A 165 -3.34 -16.43 5.94
N LYS A 166 -4.63 -16.23 6.20
CA LYS A 166 -5.71 -16.70 5.35
C LYS A 166 -6.30 -15.47 4.68
N LEU A 167 -6.46 -15.54 3.36
CA LEU A 167 -7.00 -14.49 2.51
C LEU A 167 -8.31 -14.97 1.90
N GLU A 168 -9.36 -14.19 2.07
CA GLU A 168 -10.70 -14.45 1.55
C GLU A 168 -11.05 -13.50 0.41
N GLU A 169 -11.86 -13.97 -0.55
CA GLU A 169 -12.23 -13.20 -1.73
C GLU A 169 -12.82 -11.82 -1.36
N GLY A 170 -12.27 -10.77 -1.97
CA GLY A 170 -12.73 -9.40 -1.77
C GLY A 170 -12.15 -8.69 -0.54
N GLU A 171 -11.32 -9.33 0.27
CA GLU A 171 -10.57 -8.63 1.33
C GLU A 171 -9.57 -7.63 0.75
N ILE A 172 -9.28 -6.58 1.52
CA ILE A 172 -8.23 -5.62 1.22
C ILE A 172 -7.03 -5.91 2.11
N ILE A 173 -5.86 -6.05 1.50
CA ILE A 173 -4.57 -6.21 2.17
C ILE A 173 -3.86 -4.86 2.11
N SER A 174 -3.48 -4.31 3.26
CA SER A 174 -2.58 -3.16 3.36
C SER A 174 -1.24 -3.66 3.89
N THR A 175 -0.16 -3.38 3.16
CA THR A 175 1.21 -3.73 3.51
C THR A 175 2.05 -2.47 3.70
N SER A 176 2.89 -2.48 4.72
CA SER A 176 3.96 -1.50 4.92
C SER A 176 5.23 -2.22 5.34
N PHE A 177 6.39 -1.60 5.10
CA PHE A 177 7.68 -2.18 5.37
C PHE A 177 8.60 -1.15 6.02
N ASP A 178 9.07 -1.45 7.22
CA ASP A 178 10.14 -0.70 7.87
C ASP A 178 11.48 -1.22 7.37
N ASN A 179 12.07 -0.50 6.41
CA ASN A 179 13.33 -0.92 5.82
C ASN A 179 14.49 -0.71 6.79
N THR A 180 15.27 -1.77 7.00
CA THR A 180 16.48 -1.78 7.83
C THR A 180 17.74 -2.04 7.00
N ASP A 181 17.58 -2.26 5.69
CA ASP A 181 18.66 -2.40 4.71
C ASP A 181 18.65 -1.19 3.78
N HIS A 182 19.37 -0.14 4.19
CA HIS A 182 19.41 1.14 3.50
C HIS A 182 20.18 1.10 2.16
N ASP A 183 20.81 -0.02 1.82
CA ASP A 183 21.47 -0.22 0.53
C ASP A 183 20.46 -0.61 -0.58
N ILE A 184 19.26 -1.07 -0.19
CA ILE A 184 18.20 -1.49 -1.11
C ILE A 184 17.01 -0.53 -0.97
N SER A 185 16.46 -0.09 -2.11
CA SER A 185 15.26 0.75 -2.11
C SER A 185 14.04 -0.03 -1.59
N SER A 186 13.21 0.61 -0.77
CA SER A 186 11.90 0.06 -0.38
C SER A 186 10.97 -0.22 -1.58
N ASP A 187 11.21 0.39 -2.74
CA ASP A 187 10.45 0.08 -3.96
C ASP A 187 10.72 -1.35 -4.49
N GLU A 188 11.85 -1.94 -4.11
CA GLU A 188 12.23 -3.31 -4.46
C GLU A 188 11.69 -4.34 -3.45
N ALA A 189 11.18 -3.88 -2.31
CA ALA A 189 10.67 -4.74 -1.26
C ALA A 189 9.43 -5.52 -1.73
N ARG A 190 9.47 -6.84 -1.55
CA ARG A 190 8.36 -7.76 -1.83
C ARG A 190 8.06 -8.60 -0.61
N LEU A 191 6.78 -8.62 -0.24
CA LEU A 191 6.18 -9.60 0.65
C LEU A 191 5.70 -10.78 -0.21
N ILE A 192 6.25 -11.97 0.08
CA ILE A 192 6.07 -13.18 -0.71
C ILE A 192 5.09 -14.10 0.02
N PHE A 193 4.03 -14.50 -0.69
CA PHE A 193 2.94 -15.34 -0.22
C PHE A 193 3.10 -16.75 -0.81
N THR A 194 3.63 -17.68 -0.01
CA THR A 194 3.78 -19.08 -0.43
C THR A 194 2.55 -19.88 0.01
N GLU A 195 1.82 -20.50 -0.93
CA GLU A 195 0.62 -21.28 -0.62
C GLU A 195 0.94 -22.41 0.38
N LEU A 196 0.12 -22.51 1.42
CA LEU A 196 0.10 -23.63 2.35
C LEU A 196 -1.00 -24.60 1.91
N ASN A 197 -0.57 -25.80 1.53
CA ASN A 197 -1.45 -26.93 1.17
C ASN A 197 -2.01 -27.62 2.42
#